data_AF-A0A0R0BCH5-F1
#
_entry.id   AF-A0A0R0BCH5-F1
#
_cell.length_a   1.000
_cell.length_b   1.000
_cell.length_c   1.000
_cell.angle_alpha   90.00
_cell.angle_beta   90.00
_cell.angle_gamma   90.00
#
_symmetry.space_group_name_H-M   'P 1'
#
loop_
_entity.id
_entity.type
_entity.pdbx_description
1 polymer ?
#
loop_
_entity_poly.entity_id
_entity_poly.type
_entity_poly.pdbx_seq_one_letter_code
_entity_poly.pdbx_strand_id
1 'polypeptide(L)'
;MKIRAIAMSSMVALLAACGQAAEKDVETTPAAAPAASAALPAAPATVAGNEASIEAGVDPAVWDNEGEPDAQGAGGELTCQDNPLATHFFTLVGGNTVDDCGRADPKVLAAFDALMKGTQDAESAGKDVASLRERLLSGPSGPGELRVLQGEPWWFYTACQAHDCPGTALAMLYSPTQATMVGRLTARCKVWWLGEPSAEQRALIERERPLDEALLKDEGDTCE
;
A
#
# COMPACT_ATOMS: atom_id res chain seq x y z
N MET A 1 61.65 6.52 -14.59
CA MET A 1 61.07 7.90 -14.46
C MET A 1 59.63 7.71 -13.99
N LYS A 2 59.24 8.04 -12.75
CA LYS A 2 58.94 9.37 -12.17
C LYS A 2 57.82 10.13 -12.91
N ILE A 3 56.77 10.45 -12.12
CA ILE A 3 55.93 11.68 -12.15
C ILE A 3 54.73 11.66 -13.13
N ARG A 4 53.48 12.03 -12.79
CA ARG A 4 52.85 12.54 -11.52
C ARG A 4 51.33 12.28 -11.53
N ALA A 5 50.69 12.30 -10.36
CA ALA A 5 49.24 12.46 -10.23
C ALA A 5 48.81 13.93 -10.42
N ILE A 6 47.57 14.17 -10.82
CA ILE A 6 46.88 15.46 -10.72
C ILE A 6 45.49 15.21 -10.12
N ALA A 7 45.21 15.86 -8.99
CA ALA A 7 43.88 16.04 -8.44
C ALA A 7 43.46 17.50 -8.67
N MET A 8 42.16 17.74 -8.84
CA MET A 8 41.58 19.09 -8.75
C MET A 8 40.28 19.07 -7.95
N SER A 9 40.25 19.82 -6.86
CA SER A 9 39.07 20.15 -6.07
C SER A 9 38.57 21.55 -6.42
N SER A 10 37.25 21.75 -6.42
CA SER A 10 36.51 23.02 -6.28
C SER A 10 35.09 22.62 -5.85
N MET A 11 34.53 22.81 -4.63
CA MET A 11 34.39 23.92 -3.67
C MET A 11 33.44 25.08 -4.08
N VAL A 12 32.34 25.21 -3.29
CA VAL A 12 31.64 26.46 -2.88
C VAL A 12 30.77 27.14 -3.98
N ALA A 13 29.57 27.73 -3.74
CA ALA A 13 28.98 28.36 -2.55
C ALA A 13 27.43 28.23 -2.38
N LEU A 14 26.90 28.68 -1.24
CA LEU A 14 25.48 28.89 -0.91
C LEU A 14 24.95 30.28 -1.38
N LEU A 15 23.61 30.43 -1.44
CA LEU A 15 22.77 31.62 -1.13
C LEU A 15 21.29 31.21 -1.36
N ALA A 16 20.27 31.29 -0.49
CA ALA A 16 19.92 32.08 0.71
C ALA A 16 19.16 33.41 0.46
N ALA A 17 17.82 33.35 0.45
CA ALA A 17 16.84 34.43 0.73
C ALA A 17 15.46 33.75 1.02
N CYS A 18 14.77 33.92 2.17
CA CYS A 18 14.10 35.12 2.73
C CYS A 18 13.04 35.67 1.74
N GLY A 19 11.72 35.50 1.95
CA GLY A 19 10.86 36.16 2.96
C GLY A 19 10.12 37.36 2.29
N GLN A 20 8.90 37.80 2.60
CA GLN A 20 7.91 37.59 3.68
C GLN A 20 6.46 37.83 3.15
N ALA A 21 5.44 37.75 4.02
CA ALA A 21 4.01 37.88 3.70
C ALA A 21 3.37 39.25 4.09
N ALA A 22 2.10 39.46 3.73
CA ALA A 22 1.13 40.41 4.30
C ALA A 22 -0.28 39.77 4.16
N GLU A 23 -1.06 39.53 5.23
CA GLU A 23 -1.99 40.47 5.92
C GLU A 23 -3.11 40.98 4.99
N LYS A 24 -4.41 40.63 5.16
CA LYS A 24 -5.40 40.74 6.27
C LYS A 24 -6.28 42.00 6.16
N ASP A 25 -7.56 41.78 5.86
CA ASP A 25 -8.75 42.60 6.20
C ASP A 25 -9.91 41.60 6.37
N VAL A 26 -10.55 41.40 7.53
CA VAL A 26 -11.48 42.30 8.27
C VAL A 26 -12.73 42.59 7.41
N GLU A 27 -13.71 41.69 7.40
CA GLU A 27 -14.87 41.67 8.32
C GLU A 27 -15.86 42.83 8.11
N THR A 28 -17.05 42.53 7.55
CA THR A 28 -18.29 43.24 7.92
C THR A 28 -19.52 42.37 7.63
N THR A 29 -20.26 42.02 8.69
CA THR A 29 -21.64 41.49 8.60
C THR A 29 -22.50 42.26 9.59
N PRO A 30 -23.58 42.89 9.11
CA PRO A 30 -24.88 42.76 9.80
C PRO A 30 -26.05 42.71 8.79
N ALA A 31 -27.28 42.31 9.10
CA ALA A 31 -27.87 41.52 10.19
C ALA A 31 -29.21 40.94 9.66
N ALA A 32 -29.78 39.93 10.30
CA ALA A 32 -31.02 39.28 9.87
C ALA A 32 -32.24 39.59 10.79
N ALA A 33 -33.42 39.12 10.37
CA ALA A 33 -34.77 39.25 11.00
C ALA A 33 -35.56 40.53 10.58
N PRO A 34 -36.92 40.51 10.51
CA PRO A 34 -37.86 39.65 11.26
C PRO A 34 -38.83 38.78 10.44
N ALA A 35 -39.72 38.05 11.15
CA ALA A 35 -40.65 37.04 10.63
C ALA A 35 -42.12 37.28 11.06
N ALA A 36 -43.07 36.67 10.32
CA ALA A 36 -44.52 36.39 10.59
C ALA A 36 -45.21 36.22 9.21
N SER A 37 -46.28 35.45 8.93
CA SER A 37 -47.23 34.55 9.63
C SER A 37 -48.12 33.86 8.55
N ALA A 38 -48.96 32.82 8.73
CA ALA A 38 -49.28 31.83 9.79
C ALA A 38 -50.27 30.76 9.21
N ALA A 39 -50.77 29.82 10.04
CA ALA A 39 -51.95 28.93 9.86
C ALA A 39 -51.83 27.73 8.87
N LEU A 40 -51.79 26.44 9.29
CA LEU A 40 -52.80 25.52 9.93
C LEU A 40 -53.62 24.71 8.88
N PRO A 41 -54.23 23.52 9.18
CA PRO A 41 -53.96 22.48 10.22
C PRO A 41 -54.08 20.99 9.75
N ALA A 42 -53.82 20.02 10.66
CA ALA A 42 -54.41 18.65 10.76
C ALA A 42 -54.22 17.63 9.59
N ALA A 43 -54.33 16.29 9.71
CA ALA A 43 -54.26 15.28 10.80
C ALA A 43 -54.14 13.87 10.12
N PRO A 44 -53.81 12.74 10.80
CA PRO A 44 -53.26 11.55 10.15
C PRO A 44 -54.31 10.57 9.56
N ALA A 45 -53.87 9.70 8.65
CA ALA A 45 -54.60 8.53 8.20
C ALA A 45 -53.70 7.28 8.16
N THR A 46 -53.95 6.35 9.07
CA THR A 46 -53.50 4.95 8.97
C THR A 46 -54.49 4.18 8.08
N VAL A 47 -53.97 3.36 7.16
CA VAL A 47 -54.75 2.29 6.51
C VAL A 47 -53.89 1.03 6.51
N ALA A 48 -54.50 -0.09 6.90
CA ALA A 48 -53.84 -1.38 7.05
C ALA A 48 -53.99 -2.26 5.80
N GLY A 49 -53.10 -3.24 5.67
CA GLY A 49 -53.38 -4.54 5.06
C GLY A 49 -53.53 -4.57 3.54
N ASN A 50 -52.47 -5.01 2.85
CA ASN A 50 -52.63 -5.90 1.71
C ASN A 50 -51.52 -6.96 1.72
N GLU A 51 -51.83 -8.13 2.26
CA GLU A 51 -50.94 -9.28 2.31
C GLU A 51 -50.99 -10.01 0.96
N ALA A 52 -50.17 -9.55 0.01
CA ALA A 52 -49.98 -10.20 -1.28
C ALA A 52 -48.54 -10.73 -1.38
N SER A 53 -48.41 -12.06 -1.33
CA SER A 53 -47.18 -12.86 -1.29
C SER A 53 -45.94 -12.25 -1.95
N ILE A 54 -44.92 -11.95 -1.14
CA ILE A 54 -43.51 -11.76 -1.59
C ILE A 54 -42.78 -13.12 -1.60
N GLU A 55 -43.50 -14.17 -1.96
CA GLU A 55 -43.03 -15.58 -2.01
C GLU A 55 -43.36 -16.16 -3.40
N ALA A 56 -43.14 -15.35 -4.44
CA ALA A 56 -43.10 -15.79 -5.83
C ALA A 56 -41.63 -15.85 -6.24
N GLY A 57 -41.13 -17.06 -6.49
CA GLY A 57 -39.69 -17.35 -6.48
C GLY A 57 -38.87 -16.57 -7.51
N VAL A 58 -37.71 -16.08 -7.07
CA VAL A 58 -36.59 -15.76 -7.97
C VAL A 58 -36.02 -17.09 -8.45
N ASP A 59 -35.98 -17.29 -9.77
CA ASP A 59 -35.41 -18.49 -10.39
C ASP A 59 -33.88 -18.51 -10.16
N PRO A 60 -33.30 -19.52 -9.48
CA PRO A 60 -31.86 -19.62 -9.27
C PRO A 60 -31.07 -19.64 -10.59
N ALA A 61 -31.65 -20.13 -11.69
CA ALA A 61 -30.97 -20.22 -12.98
C ALA A 61 -30.65 -18.86 -13.62
N VAL A 62 -31.14 -17.74 -13.06
CA VAL A 62 -30.76 -16.38 -13.47
C VAL A 62 -29.34 -16.02 -13.03
N TRP A 63 -28.77 -16.70 -12.03
CA TRP A 63 -27.42 -16.42 -11.50
C TRP A 63 -26.30 -17.17 -12.24
N ASP A 64 -26.61 -18.24 -12.97
CA ASP A 64 -25.62 -19.17 -13.56
C ASP A 64 -25.22 -18.84 -15.01
N ASN A 65 -25.43 -17.61 -15.50
CA ASN A 65 -25.21 -17.29 -16.93
C ASN A 65 -24.54 -15.93 -17.20
N GLU A 66 -23.40 -15.68 -16.57
CA GLU A 66 -22.35 -14.82 -17.11
C GLU A 66 -21.10 -15.68 -17.33
N GLY A 67 -21.04 -16.35 -18.49
CA GLY A 67 -19.87 -17.13 -18.88
C GLY A 67 -18.69 -16.20 -19.17
N GLU A 68 -17.75 -16.08 -18.24
CA GLU A 68 -16.51 -15.35 -18.47
C GLU A 68 -15.78 -15.93 -19.70
N PRO A 69 -15.36 -15.10 -20.67
CA PRO A 69 -14.59 -15.59 -21.80
C PRO A 69 -13.21 -16.01 -21.31
N ASP A 70 -12.84 -17.28 -21.54
CA ASP A 70 -11.52 -17.83 -21.25
C ASP A 70 -10.43 -16.86 -21.76
N ALA A 71 -9.77 -16.17 -20.83
CA ALA A 71 -8.65 -15.30 -21.14
C ALA A 71 -7.45 -16.16 -21.50
N GLN A 72 -7.39 -16.59 -22.77
CA GLN A 72 -6.32 -17.40 -23.35
C GLN A 72 -5.04 -16.55 -23.57
N GLY A 73 -4.58 -15.92 -22.49
CA GLY A 73 -3.19 -15.52 -22.32
C GLY A 73 -2.35 -16.74 -21.97
N ALA A 74 -1.12 -16.80 -22.48
CA ALA A 74 -0.19 -17.89 -22.17
C ALA A 74 0.36 -17.73 -20.74
N GLY A 75 -0.43 -18.15 -19.75
CA GLY A 75 -0.10 -18.12 -18.33
C GLY A 75 -1.25 -18.67 -17.52
N GLY A 76 -1.25 -19.98 -17.26
CA GLY A 76 -2.13 -20.55 -16.24
C GLY A 76 -1.79 -19.97 -14.87
N GLU A 77 -2.79 -19.91 -13.98
CA GLU A 77 -2.64 -19.51 -12.58
C GLU A 77 -1.42 -20.21 -11.96
N LEU A 78 -0.41 -19.45 -11.54
CA LEU A 78 0.78 -20.02 -10.91
C LEU A 78 0.42 -20.51 -9.51
N THR A 79 0.21 -21.82 -9.35
CA THR A 79 -0.07 -22.39 -8.03
C THR A 79 1.22 -22.52 -7.21
N CYS A 80 1.06 -22.45 -5.89
CA CYS A 80 2.16 -22.64 -4.95
C CYS A 80 2.73 -24.07 -4.95
N GLN A 81 2.01 -25.07 -5.48
CA GLN A 81 2.51 -26.44 -5.65
C GLN A 81 3.43 -26.56 -6.86
N ASP A 82 3.10 -25.88 -7.96
CA ASP A 82 3.93 -25.85 -9.17
C ASP A 82 5.13 -24.91 -9.01
N ASN A 83 4.97 -23.83 -8.23
CA ASN A 83 6.01 -22.86 -7.96
C ASN A 83 6.05 -22.45 -6.47
N PRO A 84 7.06 -22.87 -5.70
CA PRO A 84 7.17 -22.57 -4.27
C PRO A 84 7.26 -21.08 -3.90
N LEU A 85 7.39 -20.16 -4.87
CA LEU A 85 7.37 -18.71 -4.66
C LEU A 85 5.99 -18.08 -4.93
N ALA A 86 5.04 -18.82 -5.50
CA ALA A 86 3.65 -18.38 -5.69
C ALA A 86 2.79 -18.54 -4.42
N THR A 87 3.37 -18.25 -3.25
CA THR A 87 2.82 -18.39 -1.90
C THR A 87 2.83 -17.04 -1.20
N HIS A 88 2.13 -16.92 -0.06
CA HIS A 88 2.17 -15.71 0.75
C HIS A 88 3.57 -15.42 1.30
N PHE A 89 3.94 -14.14 1.32
CA PHE A 89 5.28 -13.70 1.72
C PHE A 89 5.70 -14.19 3.12
N PHE A 90 4.75 -14.22 4.07
CA PHE A 90 5.03 -14.63 5.45
C PHE A 90 5.42 -16.10 5.57
N THR A 91 4.83 -16.96 4.75
CA THR A 91 5.18 -18.38 4.65
C THR A 91 6.66 -18.55 4.26
N LEU A 92 7.20 -17.67 3.40
CA LEU A 92 8.59 -17.69 2.94
C LEU A 92 9.59 -17.13 3.96
N VAL A 93 9.21 -16.16 4.79
CA VAL A 93 10.12 -15.56 5.80
C VAL A 93 10.00 -16.18 7.19
N GLY A 94 9.29 -17.30 7.32
CA GLY A 94 9.13 -18.03 8.59
C GLY A 94 8.16 -17.39 9.58
N GLY A 95 7.20 -16.61 9.08
CA GLY A 95 6.05 -16.13 9.84
C GLY A 95 4.92 -17.17 9.87
N ASN A 96 3.67 -16.68 9.94
CA ASN A 96 2.50 -17.56 9.90
C ASN A 96 2.36 -18.21 8.50
N THR A 97 2.31 -19.54 8.47
CA THR A 97 1.98 -20.31 7.27
C THR A 97 0.47 -20.23 7.02
N VAL A 98 0.08 -19.65 5.89
CA VAL A 98 -1.34 -19.52 5.48
C VAL A 98 -1.72 -20.48 4.35
N ASP A 99 -0.77 -21.27 3.85
CA ASP A 99 -0.97 -22.36 2.90
C ASP A 99 -0.08 -23.57 3.25
N ASP A 100 -0.40 -24.74 2.68
CA ASP A 100 0.36 -26.00 2.83
C ASP A 100 1.55 -26.10 1.84
N CYS A 101 1.81 -25.05 1.04
CA CYS A 101 2.80 -25.09 -0.04
C CYS A 101 4.18 -24.60 0.40
N GLY A 102 4.23 -23.60 1.28
CA GLY A 102 5.47 -22.93 1.65
C GLY A 102 6.11 -23.47 2.94
N ARG A 103 7.43 -23.45 2.92
CA ARG A 103 8.31 -23.46 4.10
C ARG A 103 9.13 -22.17 4.07
N ALA A 104 9.73 -21.79 5.19
CA ALA A 104 10.69 -20.69 5.20
C ALA A 104 11.80 -20.93 4.15
N ASP A 105 11.94 -20.01 3.20
CA ASP A 105 13.02 -20.02 2.22
C ASP A 105 14.17 -19.14 2.76
N PRO A 106 15.36 -19.72 3.01
CA PRO A 106 16.45 -18.98 3.63
C PRO A 106 17.03 -17.88 2.73
N LYS A 107 16.83 -17.92 1.41
CA LYS A 107 17.26 -16.85 0.49
C LYS A 107 16.26 -15.70 0.51
N VAL A 108 14.96 -15.98 0.50
CA VAL A 108 13.92 -14.93 0.62
C VAL A 108 14.05 -14.24 1.98
N LEU A 109 14.22 -15.01 3.06
CA LEU A 109 14.49 -14.48 4.39
C LEU A 109 15.76 -13.60 4.41
N ALA A 110 16.89 -14.08 3.89
CA ALA A 110 18.13 -13.30 3.85
C ALA A 110 18.03 -12.02 2.99
N ALA A 111 17.28 -12.07 1.89
CA ALA A 111 17.02 -10.90 1.04
C ALA A 111 16.13 -9.88 1.74
N PHE A 112 15.11 -10.32 2.48
CA PHE A 112 14.28 -9.46 3.32
C PHE A 112 15.06 -8.85 4.49
N ASP A 113 15.88 -9.65 5.17
CA ASP A 113 16.78 -9.18 6.24
C ASP A 113 17.81 -8.16 5.73
N ALA A 114 18.24 -8.28 4.46
CA ALA A 114 19.06 -7.28 3.80
C ALA A 114 18.28 -5.99 3.48
N LEU A 115 17.04 -6.11 2.99
CA LEU A 115 16.16 -4.98 2.70
C LEU A 115 15.86 -4.15 3.96
N MET A 116 15.55 -4.81 5.08
CA MET A 116 15.22 -4.16 6.36
C MET A 116 16.41 -3.45 7.02
N LYS A 117 17.65 -3.63 6.54
CA LYS A 117 18.81 -2.83 7.00
C LYS A 117 18.81 -1.39 6.52
N GLY A 118 17.86 -0.99 5.68
CA GLY A 118 17.67 0.40 5.24
C GLY A 118 16.51 1.14 5.90
N THR A 119 15.88 0.59 6.95
CA THR A 119 14.60 1.11 7.50
C THR A 119 14.72 1.78 8.88
N GLN A 120 15.93 2.09 9.36
CA GLN A 120 16.14 2.66 10.69
C GLN A 120 15.42 4.02 10.86
N ASP A 121 15.43 4.86 9.83
CA ASP A 121 14.75 6.17 9.84
C ASP A 121 13.22 6.06 9.71
N ALA A 122 12.70 4.89 9.34
CA ALA A 122 11.28 4.58 9.24
C ALA A 122 10.71 3.94 10.51
N GLU A 123 11.56 3.62 11.50
CA GLU A 123 11.11 3.01 12.74
C GLU A 123 10.45 3.98 13.71
N SER A 124 9.65 3.43 14.62
CA SER A 124 9.09 4.18 15.74
C SER A 124 10.16 4.46 16.81
N ALA A 125 10.09 5.62 17.44
CA ALA A 125 10.88 5.94 18.62
C ALA A 125 10.28 5.38 19.93
N GLY A 126 9.05 4.86 19.89
CA GLY A 126 8.33 4.33 21.05
C GLY A 126 8.87 2.96 21.47
N LYS A 127 9.31 2.82 22.73
CA LYS A 127 9.91 1.57 23.25
C LYS A 127 8.92 0.41 23.39
N ASP A 128 7.63 0.73 23.50
CA ASP A 128 6.53 -0.23 23.63
C ASP A 128 5.83 -0.50 22.27
N VAL A 129 6.34 0.08 21.18
CA VAL A 129 5.85 -0.16 19.82
C VAL A 129 6.62 -1.35 19.23
N ALA A 130 5.89 -2.33 18.69
CA ALA A 130 6.49 -3.47 18.00
C ALA A 130 7.36 -2.99 16.82
N SER A 131 8.43 -3.73 16.52
CA SER A 131 9.35 -3.32 15.46
C SER A 131 8.66 -3.23 14.11
N LEU A 132 9.15 -2.38 13.21
CA LEU A 132 8.63 -2.23 11.85
C LEU A 132 8.54 -3.58 11.13
N ARG A 133 9.48 -4.50 11.38
CA ARG A 133 9.40 -5.87 10.86
C ARG A 133 8.18 -6.60 11.40
N GLU A 134 8.00 -6.66 12.71
CA GLU A 134 6.85 -7.33 13.34
C GLU A 134 5.53 -6.70 12.88
N ARG A 135 5.49 -5.37 12.77
CA ARG A 135 4.35 -4.63 12.24
C ARG A 135 4.05 -5.02 10.80
N LEU A 136 5.02 -4.94 9.88
CA LEU A 136 4.83 -5.35 8.48
C LEU A 136 4.44 -6.83 8.29
N LEU A 137 4.81 -7.71 9.21
CA LEU A 137 4.49 -9.15 9.19
C LEU A 137 3.21 -9.50 9.99
N SER A 138 2.48 -8.51 10.52
CA SER A 138 1.29 -8.74 11.38
C SER A 138 -0.03 -8.81 10.63
N GLY A 139 -0.18 -8.07 9.53
CA GLY A 139 -1.42 -7.93 8.78
C GLY A 139 -1.51 -8.88 7.58
N PRO A 140 -2.25 -8.51 6.53
CA PRO A 140 -2.32 -9.27 5.27
C PRO A 140 -1.00 -9.27 4.47
N SER A 141 -0.77 -10.37 3.74
CA SER A 141 0.07 -10.41 2.54
C SER A 141 -0.69 -11.09 1.41
N GLY A 142 -0.43 -10.68 0.16
CA GLY A 142 -0.88 -11.43 -1.01
C GLY A 142 0.05 -12.61 -1.34
N PRO A 143 -0.40 -13.58 -2.16
CA PRO A 143 0.50 -14.55 -2.77
C PRO A 143 1.51 -13.85 -3.67
N GLY A 144 2.69 -14.46 -3.85
CA GLY A 144 3.72 -13.97 -4.74
C GLY A 144 3.28 -14.04 -6.20
N GLU A 145 3.44 -12.95 -6.92
CA GLU A 145 3.07 -12.89 -8.34
C GLU A 145 4.32 -12.74 -9.22
N LEU A 146 4.45 -13.60 -10.23
CA LEU A 146 5.54 -13.49 -11.19
C LEU A 146 5.37 -12.25 -12.08
N ARG A 147 6.47 -11.52 -12.25
CA ARG A 147 6.64 -10.40 -13.17
C ARG A 147 7.95 -10.57 -13.93
N VAL A 148 8.02 -10.02 -15.14
CA VAL A 148 9.24 -10.03 -15.96
C VAL A 148 9.69 -8.59 -16.18
N LEU A 149 10.93 -8.28 -15.80
CA LEU A 149 11.57 -6.99 -16.03
C LEU A 149 12.89 -7.22 -16.77
N GLN A 150 13.06 -6.56 -17.92
CA GLN A 150 14.26 -6.68 -18.77
C GLN A 150 14.64 -8.14 -19.15
N GLY A 151 13.66 -9.06 -19.14
CA GLY A 151 13.86 -10.50 -19.40
C GLY A 151 14.17 -11.35 -18.16
N GLU A 152 14.42 -10.74 -17.00
CA GLU A 152 14.63 -11.44 -15.73
C GLU A 152 13.32 -11.64 -14.96
N PRO A 153 13.14 -12.78 -14.26
CA PRO A 153 12.00 -13.01 -13.37
C PRO A 153 12.15 -12.23 -12.06
N TRP A 154 11.06 -11.59 -11.65
CA TRP A 154 10.90 -10.94 -10.36
C TRP A 154 9.58 -11.37 -9.73
N TRP A 155 9.59 -11.71 -8.45
CA TRP A 155 8.38 -12.01 -7.69
C TRP A 155 7.91 -10.77 -6.94
N PHE A 156 6.71 -10.32 -7.27
CA PHE A 156 6.04 -9.24 -6.57
C PHE A 156 5.33 -9.77 -5.33
N TYR A 157 5.58 -9.15 -4.18
CA TYR A 157 4.90 -9.45 -2.92
C TYR A 157 4.43 -8.16 -2.25
N THR A 158 3.43 -8.31 -1.38
CA THR A 158 2.96 -7.23 -0.52
C THR A 158 2.82 -7.72 0.92
N ALA A 159 3.08 -6.83 1.87
CA ALA A 159 2.97 -7.06 3.31
C ALA A 159 2.52 -5.76 3.99
N CYS A 160 1.67 -5.81 5.01
CA CYS A 160 1.27 -4.63 5.75
C CYS A 160 0.90 -4.91 7.21
N GLN A 161 0.79 -3.85 8.01
CA GLN A 161 0.39 -3.92 9.41
C GLN A 161 -1.08 -4.28 9.56
N ALA A 162 -1.39 -5.15 10.53
CA ALA A 162 -2.75 -5.47 10.88
C ALA A 162 -3.51 -4.19 11.24
N HIS A 163 -4.67 -4.00 10.59
CA HIS A 163 -5.54 -2.82 10.75
C HIS A 163 -4.93 -1.47 10.32
N ASP A 164 -3.71 -1.44 9.78
CA ASP A 164 -3.01 -0.23 9.28
C ASP A 164 -2.24 -0.53 7.98
N CYS A 165 -2.96 -0.98 6.96
CA CYS A 165 -2.37 -1.20 5.63
C CYS A 165 -2.14 0.07 4.79
N PRO A 166 -2.82 1.21 5.01
CA PRO A 166 -2.44 2.48 4.38
C PRO A 166 -1.18 3.11 5.01
N GLY A 167 -1.07 3.12 6.34
CA GLY A 167 0.01 3.80 7.06
C GLY A 167 1.30 2.99 7.14
N THR A 168 1.23 1.66 7.30
CA THR A 168 2.41 0.78 7.43
C THR A 168 2.36 -0.41 6.46
N ALA A 169 3.00 -0.27 5.29
CA ALA A 169 3.00 -1.29 4.23
C ALA A 169 4.30 -1.35 3.41
N LEU A 170 4.60 -2.54 2.88
CA LEU A 170 5.74 -2.82 2.02
C LEU A 170 5.27 -3.54 0.76
N ALA A 171 5.57 -2.95 -0.40
CA ALA A 171 5.44 -3.60 -1.71
C ALA A 171 6.85 -3.87 -2.26
N MET A 172 7.13 -5.11 -2.65
CA MET A 172 8.51 -5.56 -2.89
C MET A 172 8.64 -6.48 -4.10
N LEU A 173 9.82 -6.48 -4.71
CA LEU A 173 10.23 -7.32 -5.82
C LEU A 173 11.44 -8.15 -5.40
N TYR A 174 11.35 -9.47 -5.49
CA TYR A 174 12.42 -10.42 -5.20
C TYR A 174 12.94 -11.07 -6.50
N SER A 175 14.26 -11.02 -6.73
CA SER A 175 14.90 -11.75 -7.83
C SER A 175 15.45 -13.09 -7.33
N PRO A 176 14.92 -14.23 -7.81
CA PRO A 176 15.45 -15.54 -7.43
C PRO A 176 16.82 -15.81 -8.04
N THR A 177 17.14 -15.20 -9.20
CA THR A 177 18.45 -15.27 -9.88
C THR A 177 19.55 -14.63 -9.03
N GLN A 178 19.26 -13.45 -8.46
CA GLN A 178 20.24 -12.64 -7.72
C GLN A 178 20.17 -12.86 -6.20
N ALA A 179 19.09 -13.47 -5.69
CA ALA A 179 18.74 -13.53 -4.27
C ALA A 179 18.71 -12.14 -3.60
N THR A 180 18.27 -11.13 -4.35
CA THR A 180 18.12 -9.74 -3.89
C THR A 180 16.65 -9.33 -3.86
N MET A 181 16.36 -8.31 -3.07
CA MET A 181 15.02 -7.74 -2.92
C MET A 181 15.12 -6.21 -2.98
N VAL A 182 14.12 -5.59 -3.60
CA VAL A 182 13.93 -4.13 -3.63
C VAL A 182 12.47 -3.83 -3.31
N GLY A 183 12.13 -2.62 -2.84
CA GLY A 183 10.74 -2.32 -2.50
C GLY A 183 10.42 -0.86 -2.21
N ARG A 184 9.12 -0.57 -2.10
CA ARG A 184 8.56 0.68 -1.58
C ARG A 184 7.98 0.42 -0.20
N LEU A 185 8.59 1.01 0.82
CA LEU A 185 8.06 1.08 2.18
C LEU A 185 7.19 2.33 2.33
N THR A 186 6.06 2.16 2.98
CA THR A 186 5.19 3.20 3.52
C THR A 186 5.12 2.98 5.04
N ALA A 187 5.43 4.01 5.82
CA ALA A 187 5.44 4.02 7.29
C ALA A 187 5.48 5.49 7.74
N ARG A 188 4.98 5.83 8.93
CA ARG A 188 5.14 7.18 9.54
C ARG A 188 4.88 8.33 8.55
N CYS A 189 3.78 8.22 7.77
CA CYS A 189 3.35 9.22 6.78
C CYS A 189 4.35 9.51 5.63
N LYS A 190 5.29 8.60 5.37
CA LYS A 190 6.41 8.77 4.41
C LYS A 190 6.61 7.53 3.54
N VAL A 191 7.35 7.73 2.45
CA VAL A 191 7.71 6.70 1.47
C VAL A 191 9.22 6.56 1.38
N TRP A 192 9.73 5.33 1.43
CA TRP A 192 11.14 5.01 1.20
C TRP A 192 11.29 3.96 0.10
N TRP A 193 12.32 4.13 -0.73
CA TRP A 193 12.75 3.15 -1.72
C TRP A 193 13.91 2.33 -1.14
N LEU A 194 13.66 1.06 -0.88
CA LEU A 194 14.59 0.14 -0.22
C LEU A 194 15.28 -0.78 -1.24
N GLY A 195 16.57 -1.05 -1.06
CA GLY A 195 17.35 -1.92 -1.95
C GLY A 195 17.77 -1.28 -3.28
N GLU A 196 17.71 0.05 -3.39
CA GLU A 196 18.10 0.81 -4.60
C GLU A 196 17.35 0.40 -5.91
N PRO A 197 16.00 0.37 -5.93
CA PRO A 197 15.25 -0.04 -7.10
C PRO A 197 15.47 0.89 -8.29
N SER A 198 15.62 0.29 -9.47
CA SER A 198 15.67 0.96 -10.78
C SER A 198 14.35 1.66 -11.11
N ALA A 199 14.37 2.58 -12.08
CA ALA A 199 13.16 3.29 -12.51
C ALA A 199 12.02 2.35 -12.96
N GLU A 200 12.35 1.25 -13.65
CA GLU A 200 11.37 0.25 -14.08
C GLU A 200 10.79 -0.55 -12.91
N GLN A 201 11.62 -0.88 -11.90
CA GLN A 201 11.17 -1.55 -10.68
C GLN A 201 10.24 -0.65 -9.86
N ARG A 202 10.54 0.66 -9.78
CA ARG A 202 9.67 1.65 -9.13
C ARG A 202 8.33 1.77 -9.84
N ALA A 203 8.36 1.95 -11.16
CA ALA A 203 7.16 2.06 -11.99
C ALA A 203 6.31 0.78 -11.96
N LEU A 204 6.93 -0.40 -11.84
CA LEU A 204 6.23 -1.65 -11.58
C LEU A 204 5.50 -1.57 -10.23
N ILE A 205 6.23 -1.32 -9.13
CA ILE A 205 5.64 -1.25 -7.77
C ILE A 205 4.53 -0.19 -7.67
N GLU A 206 4.69 0.97 -8.31
CA GLU A 206 3.69 2.04 -8.35
C GLU A 206 2.42 1.62 -9.11
N ARG A 207 2.55 0.85 -10.19
CA ARG A 207 1.40 0.34 -10.95
C ARG A 207 0.66 -0.78 -10.21
N GLU A 208 1.39 -1.76 -9.68
CA GLU A 208 0.76 -2.91 -8.99
C GLU A 208 0.18 -2.50 -7.62
N ARG A 209 0.78 -1.51 -6.96
CA ARG A 209 0.27 -0.91 -5.71
C ARG A 209 0.35 0.61 -5.79
N PRO A 210 -0.65 1.27 -6.41
CA PRO A 210 -0.77 2.73 -6.33
C PRO A 210 -0.83 3.18 -4.87
N LEU A 211 -0.34 4.39 -4.61
CA LEU A 211 -0.37 5.02 -3.30
C LEU A 211 -1.16 6.32 -3.42
N ASP A 212 -2.18 6.47 -2.59
CA ASP A 212 -2.84 7.76 -2.41
C ASP A 212 -2.09 8.56 -1.35
N GLU A 213 -1.44 9.64 -1.76
CA GLU A 213 -0.71 10.52 -0.85
C GLU A 213 -1.61 11.34 0.09
N ALA A 214 -2.93 11.35 -0.10
CA ALA A 214 -3.88 11.91 0.87
C ALA A 214 -4.01 11.01 2.10
N LEU A 215 -4.03 9.68 1.91
CA LEU A 215 -4.09 8.70 2.99
C LEU A 215 -2.84 8.71 3.89
N LEU A 216 -1.74 9.33 3.44
CA LEU A 216 -0.56 9.58 4.28
C LEU A 216 -0.69 10.80 5.21
N LYS A 217 -1.75 11.59 5.08
CA LYS A 217 -1.87 12.93 5.72
C LYS A 217 -3.10 13.08 6.61
N ASP A 218 -4.15 12.28 6.39
CA ASP A 218 -5.48 12.52 6.97
C ASP A 218 -5.78 11.78 8.30
N GLU A 219 -4.89 10.90 8.79
CA GLU A 219 -4.98 10.38 10.17
C GLU A 219 -4.18 11.29 11.12
N GLY A 220 -4.90 12.21 11.77
CA GLY A 220 -4.37 13.47 12.30
C GLY A 220 -3.22 13.37 13.32
N ASP A 221 -2.19 14.19 13.09
CA ASP A 221 -1.14 14.62 14.03
C ASP A 221 -0.34 13.53 14.77
N THR A 222 -0.38 12.26 14.35
CA THR A 222 0.47 11.19 14.91
C THR A 222 1.45 10.56 13.91
N CYS A 223 2.06 11.39 13.06
CA CYS A 223 3.22 11.01 12.23
C CYS A 223 4.56 11.01 13.02
N GLU A 224 4.55 10.54 14.27
CA GLU A 224 5.74 10.41 15.14
C GLU A 224 6.50 9.09 15.00
#